data_AF-A0A417XWZ9-F1
#
_entry.id   AF-A0A417XWZ9-F1
#
_cell.length_a   1.000
_cell.length_b   1.000
_cell.length_c   1.000
_cell.angle_alpha   90.00
_cell.angle_beta   90.00
_cell.angle_gamma   90.00
#
_symmetry.space_group_name_H-M   'P 1'
#
loop_
_entity.id
_entity.type
_entity.pdbx_description
1 polymer ?
#
loop_
_entity_poly.entity_id
_entity_poly.type
_entity_poly.pdbx_seq_one_letter_code
_entity_poly.pdbx_strand_id
1 'polypeptide(L)' 'MSHPDPDLSPSGSERASGMTWHSVTVPTEDLHLLVVAIAGGGGTITSSRPCPAGVRVTYVSEHATQSGSD' A
#
# COMPACT_ATOMS: atom_id res chain seq x y z
N MET A 1 39.98 -24.34 10.85
CA MET A 1 38.94 -24.59 9.82
C MET A 1 37.93 -23.47 9.95
N SER A 2 37.72 -22.71 8.88
CA SER A 2 36.91 -21.48 8.86
C SER A 2 35.42 -21.79 8.99
N HIS A 3 34.71 -21.02 9.82
CA HIS A 3 33.26 -20.78 9.67
C HIS A 3 33.02 -20.08 8.32
N PRO A 4 31.94 -20.44 7.61
CA PRO A 4 30.68 -19.72 7.83
C PRO A 4 29.42 -20.62 7.80
N ASP A 5 28.50 -20.37 8.72
CA ASP A 5 27.10 -20.74 8.57
C ASP A 5 26.41 -19.61 7.78
N PRO A 6 25.81 -19.88 6.60
CA PRO A 6 25.12 -18.88 5.80
C PRO A 6 23.62 -18.83 6.12
N ASP A 7 23.08 -17.62 6.04
CA ASP A 7 21.64 -17.33 5.91
C ASP A 7 20.83 -17.25 7.21
N LEU A 8 21.21 -16.31 8.07
CA LEU A 8 20.20 -15.48 8.74
C LEU A 8 19.95 -14.24 7.89
N SER A 9 19.39 -14.43 6.70
CA SER A 9 18.53 -13.40 6.15
C SER A 9 17.35 -13.30 7.11
N PRO A 10 17.14 -12.21 7.87
CA PRO A 10 15.79 -11.96 8.33
C PRO A 10 15.01 -11.77 7.03
N SER A 11 14.32 -12.83 6.58
CA SER A 11 13.17 -12.68 5.70
C SER A 11 12.17 -11.88 6.50
N GLY A 12 12.42 -10.56 6.60
CA GLY A 12 11.48 -9.52 6.96
C GLY A 12 10.47 -9.39 5.83
N SER A 13 9.85 -10.51 5.47
CA SER A 13 8.42 -10.52 5.24
C SER A 13 7.78 -10.53 6.62
N GLU A 14 7.99 -9.43 7.37
CA GLU A 14 6.95 -8.94 8.22
C GLU A 14 5.77 -8.69 7.27
N ARG A 15 4.98 -9.74 7.04
CA ARG A 15 3.61 -9.58 6.63
C ARG A 15 2.97 -8.85 7.80
N ALA A 16 3.16 -7.53 7.83
CA ALA A 16 2.44 -6.62 8.69
C ALA A 16 0.97 -6.98 8.46
N SER A 17 0.43 -7.70 9.43
CA SER A 17 -0.86 -8.36 9.30
C SER A 17 -1.88 -7.25 9.21
N GLY A 18 -2.49 -7.09 8.03
CA GLY A 18 -3.63 -6.22 7.82
C GLY A 18 -3.49 -5.17 6.73
N MET A 19 -2.29 -4.69 6.35
CA MET A 19 -2.18 -3.53 5.43
C MET A 19 -1.73 -3.90 4.02
N THR A 20 -2.51 -3.50 3.01
CA THR A 20 -2.20 -3.67 1.59
C THR A 20 -1.75 -2.34 0.97
N TRP A 21 -0.67 -2.36 0.22
CA TRP A 21 -0.13 -1.19 -0.49
C TRP A 21 -0.68 -1.11 -1.91
N HIS A 22 -1.12 0.08 -2.28
CA HIS A 22 -1.67 0.39 -3.61
C HIS A 22 -0.90 1.53 -4.25
N SER A 23 -0.83 1.52 -5.58
CA SER A 23 -0.28 2.64 -6.36
C SER A 23 -1.09 2.83 -7.63
N VAL A 24 -1.61 4.04 -7.82
CA VAL A 24 -2.45 4.40 -8.96
C VAL A 24 -2.02 5.76 -9.51
N THR A 25 -2.10 5.92 -10.83
CA THR A 25 -1.91 7.22 -11.49
C THR A 25 -3.26 7.68 -12.00
N VAL A 26 -3.65 8.90 -11.66
CA VAL A 26 -4.91 9.52 -12.11
C VAL A 26 -4.64 10.89 -12.74
N PRO A 27 -5.49 11.35 -13.68
CA PRO A 27 -5.49 12.74 -14.12
C PRO A 27 -5.60 13.70 -12.92
N THR A 28 -5.00 14.89 -13.02
CA THR A 28 -5.02 15.88 -11.95
C THR A 28 -6.44 16.34 -11.60
N GLU A 29 -7.33 16.41 -12.58
CA GLU A 29 -8.75 16.76 -12.39
C GLU A 29 -9.53 15.72 -11.57
N ASP A 30 -9.12 14.45 -11.65
CA ASP A 30 -9.77 13.33 -10.93
C ASP A 30 -9.14 13.05 -9.56
N LEU A 31 -8.03 13.73 -9.22
CA LEU A 31 -7.31 13.48 -7.97
C LEU A 31 -8.22 13.60 -6.74
N HIS A 32 -9.12 14.59 -6.72
CA HIS A 32 -10.07 14.77 -5.64
C HIS A 32 -11.01 13.56 -5.48
N LEU A 33 -11.50 13.00 -6.59
CA LEU A 33 -12.39 11.83 -6.56
C LEU A 33 -11.67 10.62 -5.98
N LEU A 34 -10.41 10.40 -6.39
CA LEU A 34 -9.58 9.32 -5.85
C LEU A 34 -9.34 9.49 -4.35
N VAL A 35 -9.01 10.70 -3.89
CA VAL A 35 -8.76 10.99 -2.46
C VAL A 35 -10.01 10.68 -1.63
N VAL A 36 -11.19 11.10 -2.10
CA VAL A 36 -12.47 10.81 -1.44
C VAL A 36 -12.74 9.30 -1.40
N ALA A 37 -12.51 8.58 -2.49
CA ALA A 37 -12.71 7.13 -2.55
C ALA A 37 -11.77 6.37 -1.60
N ILE A 38 -10.48 6.75 -1.55
CA ILE A 38 -9.49 6.16 -0.64
C ILE A 38 -9.92 6.40 0.81
N ALA A 39 -10.24 7.64 1.17
CA ALA A 39 -10.67 7.99 2.52
C ALA A 39 -11.98 7.28 2.92
N GLY A 40 -12.95 7.21 2.01
CA GLY A 40 -14.23 6.52 2.23
C GLY A 40 -14.07 5.01 2.39
N GLY A 41 -13.03 4.42 1.80
CA GLY A 41 -12.67 3.01 1.94
C GLY A 41 -11.74 2.70 3.11
N GLY A 42 -11.44 3.67 3.99
CA GLY A 42 -10.51 3.48 5.11
C GLY A 42 -9.04 3.40 4.70
N GLY A 43 -8.70 3.84 3.49
CA GLY A 43 -7.33 3.93 3.03
C GLY A 43 -6.63 5.20 3.52
N THR A 44 -5.32 5.13 3.65
CA THR A 44 -4.44 6.25 4.02
C THR A 44 -3.43 6.51 2.92
N ILE A 45 -3.44 7.71 2.35
CA ILE A 45 -2.44 8.13 1.35
C ILE A 45 -1.10 8.32 2.04
N THR A 46 -0.05 7.68 1.52
CA THR A 46 1.32 7.76 2.05
C THR A 46 2.24 8.58 1.17
N SER A 47 1.90 8.75 -0.12
CA SER A 47 2.67 9.55 -1.06
C SER A 47 1.82 10.01 -2.23
N SER A 48 2.06 11.23 -2.70
CA SER A 48 1.51 11.77 -3.94
C SER A 48 2.60 12.52 -4.70
N ARG A 49 2.82 12.18 -5.97
CA ARG A 49 3.82 12.85 -6.81
C ARG A 49 3.29 13.12 -8.21
N PRO A 50 3.49 14.33 -8.76
CA PRO A 50 3.18 14.60 -10.16
C PRO A 50 4.07 13.75 -11.07
N CYS A 51 3.52 13.32 -12.20
CA CYS A 51 4.22 12.63 -13.27
C CYS A 51 3.66 13.07 -14.63
N PRO A 52 4.32 12.76 -15.76
CA PRO A 52 3.84 13.20 -17.08
C PRO A 52 2.42 12.72 -17.43
N ALA A 53 1.95 11.63 -16.81
CA ALA A 53 0.63 11.05 -17.02
C ALA A 53 -0.44 11.52 -16.01
N GLY A 54 -0.11 12.44 -15.09
CA GLY A 54 -1.02 12.93 -14.05
C GLY A 54 -0.39 12.96 -12.66
N VAL A 55 -1.08 12.42 -11.66
CA VAL A 55 -0.59 12.32 -10.28
C VAL A 55 -0.54 10.86 -9.86
N ARG A 56 0.65 10.38 -9.50
CA ARG A 56 0.84 9.05 -8.92
C ARG A 56 0.60 9.13 -7.42
N VAL A 57 -0.41 8.40 -6.95
CA VAL A 57 -0.80 8.30 -5.54
C VAL A 57 -0.47 6.90 -5.05
N THR A 58 0.22 6.82 -3.92
CA THR A 58 0.46 5.58 -3.17
C THR A 58 -0.30 5.68 -1.86
N TYR A 59 -1.04 4.62 -1.54
CA TYR A 59 -1.84 4.56 -0.32
C TYR A 59 -1.82 3.15 0.25
N VAL A 60 -2.10 3.04 1.54
CA VAL A 60 -2.31 1.77 2.23
C VAL A 60 -3.78 1.63 2.58
N SER A 61 -4.32 0.43 2.52
CA SER A 61 -5.65 0.13 3.05
C SER A 61 -5.58 -1.12 3.90
N GLU A 62 -6.39 -1.18 4.95
CA GLU A 62 -6.55 -2.43 5.67
C GLU A 62 -7.32 -3.42 4.78
N HIS A 63 -6.88 -4.68 4.76
CA HIS A 63 -7.68 -5.75 4.17
C HIS A 63 -8.92 -5.85 5.05
N ALA A 64 -10.09 -5.50 4.52
CA ALA A 64 -11.34 -5.80 5.20
C ALA A 64 -11.36 -7.31 5.40
N THR A 65 -11.05 -7.77 6.62
CA THR A 65 -11.34 -9.14 7.01
C THR A 65 -12.85 -9.17 6.99
N GLN A 66 -13.44 -9.64 5.90
CA GLN A 66 -14.87 -9.87 5.81
C GLN A 66 -15.15 -11.00 6.80
N SER A 67 -15.30 -10.65 8.08
CA SER A 67 -15.82 -11.53 9.12
C SER A 67 -17.30 -11.75 8.80
N GLY A 68 -17.54 -12.58 7.79
CA GLY A 68 -18.83 -13.20 7.57
C GLY A 68 -18.99 -14.27 8.65
N SER A 69 -19.74 -13.94 9.69
CA SER A 69 -20.40 -14.93 10.53
C SER A 69 -21.79 -15.14 9.95
N ASP A 70 -22.05 -16.32 9.40
CA ASP A 70 -23.40 -16.90 9.24
C ASP A 70 -23.33 -18.35 9.75
#